data_AF-A0A089RYY5-F1
#
_entry.id   AF-A0A089RYY5-F1
#
_cell.length_a   1.000
_cell.length_b   1.000
_cell.length_c   1.000
_cell.angle_alpha   90.00
_cell.angle_beta   90.00
_cell.angle_gamma   90.00
#
_symmetry.space_group_name_H-M   'P 1'
#
loop_
_entity.id
_entity.type
_entity.pdbx_description
1 polymer ?
#
loop_
_entity_poly.entity_id
_entity_poly.type
_entity_poly.pdbx_seq_one_letter_code
_entity_poly.pdbx_strand_id
1 'polypeptide(L)'
;MDRTSELEYVKHELERNKMLLLSSFGLEGIVKSENKERIFMKIIDNTHKYFNVSNGAVLNILFNTLEIMYRSDKALKSLYDPETLSKFAAEEKAYITNNLMKVG
;
A
#
# COMPACT_ATOMS: atom_id res chain seq x y z
N MET A 1 8.30 -9.46 -19.39
CA MET A 1 7.80 -9.91 -18.08
C MET A 1 6.32 -9.61 -18.03
N ASP A 2 5.52 -10.60 -17.63
CA ASP A 2 4.06 -10.45 -17.52
C ASP A 2 3.74 -9.64 -16.26
N ARG A 3 3.24 -8.40 -16.44
CA ARG A 3 2.85 -7.51 -15.32
C ARG A 3 1.76 -8.11 -14.45
N THR A 4 1.06 -9.15 -14.94
CA THR A 4 0.08 -9.90 -14.17
C THR A 4 0.71 -10.55 -12.93
N SER A 5 1.94 -11.08 -13.02
CA SER A 5 2.57 -11.76 -11.88
C SER A 5 2.96 -10.81 -10.73
N GLU A 6 3.43 -9.60 -11.06
CA GLU A 6 3.75 -8.56 -10.07
C GLU A 6 2.49 -8.11 -9.32
N LEU A 7 1.41 -7.84 -10.08
CA LEU A 7 0.13 -7.43 -9.53
C LEU A 7 -0.47 -8.50 -8.62
N GLU A 8 -0.44 -9.77 -9.04
CA GLU A 8 -0.95 -10.88 -8.23
C GLU A 8 -0.12 -11.08 -6.95
N TYR A 9 1.21 -10.93 -7.01
CA TYR A 9 2.06 -10.95 -5.82
C TYR A 9 1.68 -9.83 -4.84
N VAL A 10 1.55 -8.60 -5.33
CA VAL A 10 1.16 -7.44 -4.51
C VAL A 10 -0.22 -7.63 -3.89
N LYS A 11 -1.23 -8.08 -4.67
CA LYS A 11 -2.57 -8.39 -4.15
C LYS A 11 -2.52 -9.44 -3.04
N HIS A 12 -1.75 -10.51 -3.24
CA HIS A 12 -1.61 -11.58 -2.27
C HIS A 12 -1.02 -11.07 -0.96
N GLU A 13 0.08 -10.32 -1.02
CA GLU A 13 0.71 -9.77 0.19
C GLU A 13 -0.18 -8.74 0.90
N LEU A 14 -0.93 -7.92 0.16
CA LEU A 14 -1.91 -7.00 0.75
C LEU A 14 -3.04 -7.75 1.47
N GLU A 15 -3.64 -8.76 0.84
CA GLU A 15 -4.71 -9.54 1.44
C GLU A 15 -4.20 -10.30 2.69
N ARG A 16 -2.99 -10.85 2.64
CA ARG A 16 -2.35 -11.49 3.81
C ARG A 16 -2.16 -10.56 5.00
N ASN A 17 -1.96 -9.27 4.75
CA ASN A 17 -1.75 -8.26 5.79
C ASN A 17 -2.98 -7.39 6.06
N LYS A 18 -4.12 -7.71 5.44
CA LYS A 18 -5.32 -6.87 5.40
C LYS A 18 -5.79 -6.39 6.76
N MET A 19 -5.81 -7.26 7.76
CA MET A 19 -6.25 -6.90 9.11
C MET A 19 -5.43 -5.73 9.70
N LEU A 20 -4.10 -5.78 9.57
CA LEU A 20 -3.20 -4.72 10.04
C LEU A 20 -3.28 -3.46 9.16
N LEU A 21 -3.47 -3.64 7.86
CA LEU A 21 -3.62 -2.51 6.94
C LEU A 21 -4.91 -1.72 7.25
N LEU A 22 -6.00 -2.42 7.58
CA LEU A 22 -7.30 -1.84 7.89
C LEU A 22 -7.40 -1.35 9.34
N SER A 23 -6.69 -1.94 10.30
CA SER A 23 -6.73 -1.51 11.71
C SER A 23 -6.17 -0.10 11.95
N SER A 24 -5.43 0.43 10.98
CA SER A 24 -4.85 1.78 11.01
C SER A 24 -5.87 2.90 10.71
N PHE A 25 -7.09 2.56 10.27
CA PHE A 25 -8.14 3.53 10.00
C PHE A 25 -8.77 3.99 11.32
N GLY A 26 -8.76 5.30 11.58
CA GLY A 26 -9.16 5.90 12.85
C GLY A 26 -7.99 6.41 13.72
N LEU A 27 -6.74 6.15 13.30
CA LEU A 27 -5.55 6.79 13.87
C LEU A 27 -5.24 8.07 13.08
N GLU A 28 -5.02 9.19 13.76
CA GLU A 28 -4.61 10.46 13.14
C GLU A 28 -3.08 10.51 12.92
N GLY A 29 -2.66 11.11 11.80
CA GLY A 29 -1.26 11.48 11.53
C GLY A 29 -0.31 10.36 11.07
N ILE A 30 1.00 10.63 11.17
CA ILE A 30 2.12 9.79 10.68
C ILE A 30 2.14 8.38 11.31
N VAL A 31 1.62 8.24 12.52
CA VAL A 31 1.53 6.97 13.27
C VAL A 31 0.75 5.91 12.49
N LYS A 32 -0.18 6.33 11.62
CA LYS A 32 -0.92 5.43 10.72
C LYS A 32 0.02 4.69 9.76
N SER A 33 1.02 5.37 9.22
CA SER A 33 1.90 4.84 8.18
C SER A 33 3.12 4.10 8.75
N GLU A 34 3.66 4.51 9.90
CA GLU A 34 4.80 3.85 10.57
C GLU A 34 4.52 2.36 10.86
N ASN A 35 3.32 2.05 11.37
CA ASN A 35 2.95 0.67 11.68
C ASN A 35 2.86 -0.24 10.44
N LYS A 36 2.66 0.36 9.25
CA LYS A 36 2.51 -0.35 7.98
C LYS A 36 3.77 -0.26 7.12
N GLU A 37 4.71 0.61 7.48
CA GLU A 37 5.92 0.87 6.73
C GLU A 37 6.72 -0.40 6.48
N ARG A 38 6.95 -1.21 7.52
CA ARG A 38 7.67 -2.48 7.37
C ARG A 38 7.00 -3.43 6.38
N ILE A 39 5.67 -3.44 6.32
CA ILE A 39 4.90 -4.26 5.39
C ILE A 39 5.11 -3.72 3.96
N PHE A 40 4.90 -2.42 3.75
CA PHE A 40 5.06 -1.80 2.43
C PHE A 40 6.50 -1.94 1.92
N MET A 41 7.50 -1.66 2.75
CA MET A 41 8.91 -1.80 2.39
C MET A 41 9.28 -3.24 2.02
N LYS A 42 8.74 -4.23 2.74
CA LYS A 42 8.96 -5.65 2.41
C LYS A 42 8.32 -6.03 1.08
N ILE A 43 7.09 -5.58 0.81
CA ILE A 43 6.42 -5.82 -0.48
C ILE A 43 7.21 -5.17 -1.61
N ILE A 44 7.68 -3.93 -1.41
CA ILE A 44 8.46 -3.19 -2.41
C ILE A 44 9.76 -3.93 -2.73
N ASP A 45 10.54 -4.28 -1.71
CA ASP A 45 11.84 -4.95 -1.86
C ASP A 45 11.69 -6.32 -2.53
N ASN A 46 10.72 -7.13 -2.09
CA ASN A 46 10.48 -8.44 -2.68
C ASN A 46 9.99 -8.35 -4.12
N THR A 47 9.07 -7.42 -4.43
CA THR A 47 8.55 -7.27 -5.80
C THR A 47 9.66 -6.79 -6.74
N HIS A 48 10.47 -5.82 -6.30
CA HIS A 48 11.66 -5.38 -7.03
C HIS A 48 12.61 -6.54 -7.32
N LYS A 49 12.95 -7.34 -6.30
CA LYS A 49 13.90 -8.46 -6.43
C LYS A 49 13.38 -9.62 -7.27
N TYR A 50 12.14 -10.06 -7.06
CA TYR A 50 11.59 -11.24 -7.72
C TYR A 50 11.22 -10.98 -9.18
N PHE A 51 10.79 -9.76 -9.51
CA PHE A 51 10.28 -9.43 -10.83
C PHE A 51 11.14 -8.41 -11.58
N ASN A 52 12.25 -7.94 -11.00
CA ASN A 52 13.19 -6.99 -11.61
C ASN A 52 12.50 -5.72 -12.16
N VAL A 53 11.60 -5.14 -11.35
CA VAL A 53 10.86 -3.92 -11.68
C VAL A 53 11.32 -2.74 -10.85
N SER A 54 11.33 -1.53 -11.42
CA SER A 54 11.77 -0.33 -10.71
C SER A 54 10.90 -0.04 -9.49
N ASN A 55 11.51 0.53 -8.44
CA ASN A 55 10.78 0.92 -7.23
C ASN A 55 9.59 1.85 -7.52
N GLY A 56 9.72 2.75 -8.51
CA GLY A 56 8.60 3.61 -8.94
C GLY A 56 7.43 2.83 -9.54
N ALA A 57 7.70 1.78 -10.33
CA ALA A 57 6.65 0.91 -10.86
C ALA A 57 5.97 0.12 -9.74
N VAL A 58 6.77 -0.45 -8.82
CA VAL A 58 6.26 -1.21 -7.67
C VAL A 58 5.42 -0.34 -6.75
N LEU A 59 5.84 0.89 -6.46
CA LEU A 59 5.06 1.86 -5.67
C LEU A 59 3.70 2.14 -6.32
N ASN A 60 3.65 2.33 -7.64
CA ASN A 60 2.38 2.56 -8.33
C ASN A 60 1.46 1.34 -8.24
N ILE A 61 1.98 0.13 -8.48
CA ILE A 61 1.19 -1.11 -8.39
C ILE A 61 0.66 -1.31 -6.96
N LEU A 62 1.54 -1.17 -5.96
CA LEU A 62 1.20 -1.33 -4.55
C LEU A 62 0.08 -0.39 -4.11
N PHE A 63 0.27 0.92 -4.31
CA PHE A 63 -0.67 1.90 -3.76
C PHE A 63 -1.97 2.00 -4.56
N ASN A 64 -1.96 1.71 -5.87
CA ASN A 64 -3.21 1.56 -6.63
C ASN A 64 -3.99 0.34 -6.15
N THR A 65 -3.31 -0.78 -5.88
CA THR A 65 -3.98 -2.00 -5.38
C THR A 65 -4.50 -1.79 -3.96
N LEU A 66 -3.74 -1.09 -3.12
CA LEU A 66 -4.14 -0.71 -1.77
C LEU A 66 -5.39 0.18 -1.77
N GLU A 67 -5.44 1.18 -2.65
CA GLU A 67 -6.62 2.04 -2.82
C GLU A 67 -7.86 1.20 -3.18
N ILE A 68 -7.72 0.29 -4.16
CA ILE A 68 -8.82 -0.61 -4.57
C ILE A 68 -9.27 -1.48 -3.38
N MET A 69 -8.33 -2.01 -2.59
CA MET A 69 -8.65 -2.80 -1.40
C MET A 69 -9.44 -1.99 -0.39
N TYR A 70 -9.00 -0.76 -0.08
CA TYR A 70 -9.69 0.15 0.83
C TYR A 70 -11.10 0.51 0.33
N ARG A 71 -11.20 0.86 -0.95
CA ARG A 71 -12.47 1.19 -1.60
C ARG A 71 -13.35 -0.02 -1.87
N SER A 72 -12.90 -1.24 -1.61
CA SER A 72 -13.70 -2.46 -1.77
C SER A 72 -14.15 -3.04 -0.43
N ASP A 73 -13.49 -2.66 0.66
CA ASP A 73 -13.83 -3.12 2.01
C ASP A 73 -15.22 -2.61 2.46
N LYS A 74 -16.04 -3.53 2.98
CA LYS A 74 -17.43 -3.22 3.35
C LYS A 74 -17.52 -2.29 4.56
N ALA A 75 -16.65 -2.48 5.55
CA ALA A 75 -16.67 -1.67 6.77
C ALA A 75 -16.20 -0.26 6.45
N LEU A 76 -15.09 -0.11 5.70
CA LEU A 76 -14.59 1.20 5.31
C LEU A 76 -15.59 1.98 4.45
N LYS A 77 -16.28 1.34 3.50
CA LYS A 77 -17.35 1.97 2.69
C LYS A 77 -18.49 2.54 3.52
N SER A 78 -18.80 1.93 4.67
CA SER A 78 -19.85 2.43 5.56
C SER A 78 -19.43 3.61 6.41
N LEU A 79 -18.11 3.80 6.59
CA LEU A 79 -17.54 4.80 7.49
C LEU A 79 -16.96 6.01 6.76
N TYR A 80 -16.46 5.82 5.54
CA TYR A 80 -15.73 6.82 4.78
C TYR A 80 -16.25 6.88 3.35
N ASP A 81 -16.32 8.08 2.79
CA ASP A 81 -16.58 8.29 1.38
C ASP A 81 -15.35 7.88 0.52
N PRO A 82 -15.56 7.64 -0.80
CA PRO A 82 -14.48 7.22 -1.68
C PRO A 82 -13.29 8.19 -1.75
N GLU A 83 -13.51 9.51 -1.66
CA GLU A 83 -12.45 10.51 -1.76
C GLU A 83 -11.54 10.45 -0.53
N THR A 84 -12.13 10.30 0.66
CA THR A 84 -11.39 10.07 1.90
C THR A 84 -10.51 8.82 1.82
N LEU A 85 -11.03 7.72 1.28
CA LEU A 85 -10.27 6.47 1.11
C LEU A 85 -9.12 6.62 0.11
N SER A 86 -9.34 7.32 -1.01
CA SER A 86 -8.28 7.63 -1.98
C SER A 86 -7.22 8.54 -1.37
N LYS A 87 -7.60 9.53 -0.57
CA LYS A 87 -6.68 10.41 0.15
C LYS A 87 -5.78 9.63 1.11
N PHE A 88 -6.32 8.67 1.85
CA PHE A 88 -5.52 7.83 2.74
C PHE A 88 -4.47 7.01 1.99
N ALA A 89 -4.83 6.39 0.86
CA ALA A 89 -3.86 5.67 0.04
C ALA A 89 -2.76 6.59 -0.52
N ALA A 90 -3.12 7.82 -0.90
CA ALA A 90 -2.17 8.82 -1.39
C ALA A 90 -1.21 9.33 -0.29
N GLU A 91 -1.71 9.56 0.93
CA GLU A 91 -0.90 9.96 2.09
C GLU A 91 0.13 8.87 2.44
N GLU A 92 -0.29 7.60 2.43
CA GLU A 92 0.60 6.47 2.69
C GLU A 92 1.67 6.32 1.59
N LYS A 93 1.27 6.52 0.33
CA LYS A 93 2.22 6.55 -0.79
C LYS A 93 3.26 7.65 -0.61
N ALA A 94 2.84 8.85 -0.24
CA ALA A 94 3.73 9.99 -0.04
C ALA A 94 4.71 9.72 1.11
N TYR A 95 4.21 9.19 2.24
CA TYR A 95 5.03 8.83 3.39
C TYR A 95 6.12 7.80 3.03
N ILE A 96 5.74 6.69 2.38
CA ILE A 96 6.69 5.64 2.00
C ILE A 96 7.68 6.11 0.94
N THR A 97 7.22 6.92 -0.03
CA THR A 97 8.10 7.49 -1.05
C THR A 97 9.17 8.39 -0.40
N ASN A 98 8.79 9.22 0.56
CA ASN A 98 9.72 10.08 1.28
C ASN A 98 10.73 9.28 2.11
N ASN A 99 10.30 8.18 2.75
CA ASN A 99 11.23 7.34 3.52
C ASN A 99 12.19 6.56 2.62
N LEU A 100 11.75 6.10 1.44
CA LEU A 100 12.65 5.50 0.44
C LEU A 100 13.73 6.48 -0.03
N MET A 101 13.38 7.75 -0.24
CA MET A 101 14.35 8.79 -0.64
C MET A 101 15.34 9.17 0.46
N LYS A 102 14.99 9.00 1.74
CA LYS A 102 15.91 9.24 2.87
C LYS A 102 16.97 8.14 3.05
N VAL A 103 16.69 6.93 2.55
CA VAL A 103 17.56 5.75 2.67
C VAL A 103 18.44 5.56 1.42
N GLY A 104 18.22 6.37 0.37
CA GLY A 104 18.94 6.35 -0.90
C GLY A 104 20.19 7.23 -0.92
#